data_AF-A0A0B7H997-F1
#
_entry.id   AF-A0A0B7H997-F1
#
_cell.length_a   1.000
_cell.length_b   1.000
_cell.length_c   1.000
_cell.angle_alpha   90.00
_cell.angle_beta   90.00
_cell.angle_gamma   90.00
#
_symmetry.space_group_name_H-M   'P 1'
#
loop_
_entity.id
_entity.type
_entity.pdbx_description
1 polymer ?
#
loop_
_entity_poly.entity_id
_entity_poly.type
_entity_poly.pdbx_seq_one_letter_code
_entity_poly.pdbx_strand_id
1 'polypeptide(L)' 'MGNLKLKGKDILKLGYPNNQSVNVALEVMKRNFNDKNQAYIKSLLKEILANPKAFEKHLTFGQIAEEDSLSKFAY' A
#
# COMPACT_ATOMS: atom_id res chain seq x y z
N MET A 1 22.93 -0.80 -3.58
CA MET A 1 22.37 -0.96 -2.22
C MET A 1 21.01 -0.24 -2.16
N GLY A 2 19.95 -0.92 -2.58
CA GLY A 2 18.59 -0.38 -2.58
C GLY A 2 18.07 -0.23 -1.16
N ASN A 3 18.26 0.94 -0.56
CA ASN A 3 17.65 1.26 0.72
C ASN A 3 16.22 1.72 0.46
N LEU A 4 15.29 0.78 0.37
CA LEU A 4 13.88 1.11 0.37
C LEU A 4 13.51 1.73 1.74
N LYS A 5 13.59 3.05 1.83
CA LYS A 5 13.31 3.85 3.04
C LYS A 5 11.80 4.13 3.22
N LEU A 6 10.92 3.28 2.72
CA LEU A 6 9.47 3.43 2.96
C LEU A 6 9.16 3.07 4.42
N LYS A 7 8.49 3.96 5.15
CA LYS A 7 8.04 3.71 6.53
C LYS A 7 6.51 3.73 6.59
N GLY A 8 5.93 3.09 7.61
CA GLY A 8 4.47 3.08 7.80
C GLY A 8 3.91 4.50 7.90
N LYS A 9 4.68 5.41 8.49
CA LYS A 9 4.43 6.85 8.57
C LYS A 9 4.13 7.49 7.20
N ASP A 10 4.80 7.03 6.15
CA ASP A 10 4.58 7.50 4.78
C ASP A 10 3.26 6.97 4.22
N ILE A 11 2.90 5.72 4.54
CA ILE A 11 1.66 5.08 4.09
C ILE A 11 0.45 5.71 4.81
N LEU A 12 0.55 5.95 6.12
CA LEU A 12 -0.41 6.74 6.90
C LEU A 12 -0.66 8.13 6.29
N LYS A 13 0.42 8.81 5.87
CA LYS A 13 0.32 10.13 5.22
C LYS A 13 -0.40 10.09 3.87
N LEU A 14 -0.49 8.94 3.22
CA LEU A 14 -1.23 8.78 1.96
C LEU A 14 -2.74 8.65 2.20
N GLY A 15 -3.17 8.30 3.41
CA GLY A 15 -4.58 8.12 3.77
C GLY A 15 -4.94 6.69 4.18
N TYR A 16 -3.98 5.79 4.27
CA TYR A 16 -4.22 4.44 4.75
C TYR A 16 -4.55 4.43 6.26
N PRO A 17 -5.45 3.54 6.69
CA PRO A 17 -5.79 3.37 8.09
C PRO A 17 -4.59 2.86 8.89
N ASN A 18 -4.41 3.36 10.12
CA ASN A 18 -3.32 2.98 11.03
C ASN A 18 -3.53 1.59 11.66
N ASN A 19 -3.79 0.58 10.84
CA ASN A 19 -4.06 -0.80 11.23
C ASN A 19 -3.20 -1.76 10.39
N GLN A 20 -3.60 -3.04 10.31
CA GLN A 20 -2.93 -4.06 9.52
C GLN A 20 -2.72 -3.65 8.05
N SER A 21 -3.59 -2.84 7.47
CA SER A 21 -3.47 -2.34 6.09
C SER A 21 -2.14 -1.61 5.84
N VAL A 22 -1.62 -0.83 6.81
CA VAL A 22 -0.31 -0.16 6.68
C VAL A 22 0.83 -1.17 6.68
N ASN A 23 0.74 -2.20 7.53
CA ASN A 23 1.79 -3.20 7.66
C ASN A 23 1.80 -4.14 6.44
N VAL A 24 0.63 -4.58 5.98
CA VAL A 24 0.44 -5.35 4.74
C VAL A 24 0.94 -4.54 3.55
N ALA A 25 0.54 -3.28 3.41
CA ALA A 25 1.05 -2.41 2.34
C ALA A 25 2.58 -2.26 2.38
N LEU A 26 3.18 -2.05 3.55
CA LEU A 26 4.63 -1.99 3.72
C LEU A 26 5.33 -3.29 3.28
N GLU A 27 4.82 -4.42 3.74
CA GLU A 27 5.43 -5.73 3.53
C GLU A 27 5.33 -6.17 2.07
N VAL A 28 4.15 -6.03 1.49
CA VAL A 28 3.88 -6.24 0.06
C VAL A 28 4.79 -5.36 -0.79
N MET A 29 4.91 -4.08 -0.45
CA MET A 29 5.74 -3.13 -1.19
C MET A 29 7.24 -3.46 -1.05
N LYS A 30 7.71 -3.82 0.15
CA LYS A 30 9.10 -4.25 0.35
C LYS A 30 9.42 -5.52 -0.41
N ARG A 31 8.51 -6.49 -0.43
CA ARG A 31 8.74 -7.80 -1.04
C ARG A 31 8.73 -7.74 -2.57
N ASN A 32 7.87 -6.92 -3.15
CA ASN A 32 7.71 -6.83 -4.61
C ASN A 32 8.48 -5.65 -5.25
N PHE A 33 8.73 -4.57 -4.49
CA PHE A 33 9.33 -3.33 -4.98
C PHE A 33 10.63 -2.95 -4.24
N ASN A 34 11.35 -3.92 -3.68
CA ASN A 34 12.65 -3.75 -3.00
C ASN A 34 13.65 -2.91 -3.83
N ASP A 35 13.69 -3.13 -5.15
CA ASP A 35 14.61 -2.45 -6.07
C ASP A 35 14.09 -1.08 -6.55
N LYS A 36 12.82 -0.74 -6.29
CA LYS A 36 12.24 0.53 -6.73
C LYS A 36 12.46 1.64 -5.72
N ASN A 37 12.33 2.87 -6.19
CA ASN A 37 12.50 4.05 -5.35
C ASN A 37 11.23 4.34 -4.52
N GLN A 38 11.39 4.93 -3.33
CA GLN A 38 10.26 5.24 -2.43
C GLN A 38 9.18 6.11 -3.07
N ALA A 39 9.57 7.02 -3.97
CA ALA A 39 8.65 7.91 -4.67
C ALA A 39 7.70 7.14 -5.59
N TYR A 40 8.22 6.11 -6.27
CA TYR A 40 7.45 5.24 -7.14
C TYR A 40 6.39 4.47 -6.33
N ILE A 41 6.79 3.93 -5.19
CA ILE A 41 5.88 3.21 -4.29
C ILE A 41 4.80 4.12 -3.73
N LYS A 42 5.15 5.36 -3.35
CA LYS A 42 4.17 6.34 -2.89
C LYS A 42 3.14 6.67 -3.97
N SER A 43 3.56 6.84 -5.23
CA SER A 43 2.62 7.04 -6.34
C SER A 43 1.70 5.84 -6.53
N LEU A 44 2.25 4.62 -6.54
CA LEU A 44 1.46 3.39 -6.65
C LEU A 44 0.43 3.25 -5.53
N LEU A 45 0.85 3.43 -4.27
CA LEU A 45 -0.07 3.40 -3.12
C LEU A 45 -1.19 4.43 -3.27
N LYS A 46 -0.88 5.61 -3.81
CA LYS A 46 -1.88 6.66 -4.08
C LYS A 46 -2.84 6.27 -5.20
N GLU A 47 -2.35 5.60 -6.24
CA GLU A 47 -3.19 5.05 -7.32
C GLU A 47 -4.09 3.91 -6.83
N ILE A 48 -3.57 3.04 -5.96
CA ILE A 48 -4.34 1.97 -5.33
C ILE A 48 -5.44 2.56 -4.43
N LEU A 49 -5.13 3.59 -3.65
CA LEU A 49 -6.13 4.34 -2.87
C LEU A 49 -7.19 5.03 -3.75
N ALA A 50 -6.77 5.57 -4.90
CA ALA A 50 -7.67 6.25 -5.82
C ALA A 50 -8.56 5.27 -6.60
N ASN A 51 -8.05 4.08 -6.92
CA ASN A 51 -8.73 3.06 -7.71
C ASN A 51 -8.51 1.63 -7.17
N PRO A 52 -8.94 1.32 -5.93
CA PRO A 52 -8.68 0.01 -5.34
C PRO A 52 -9.29 -1.13 -6.15
N LYS A 53 -10.44 -0.90 -6.80
CA LYS A 53 -11.11 -1.85 -7.71
C LYS A 53 -10.25 -2.29 -8.90
N ALA A 54 -9.37 -1.42 -9.41
CA ALA A 54 -8.47 -1.80 -10.51
C ALA A 54 -7.38 -2.78 -10.04
N PHE A 55 -7.07 -2.76 -8.74
CA PHE A 55 -6.03 -3.54 -8.11
C PHE A 55 -6.56 -4.73 -7.29
N GLU A 56 -7.87 -4.84 -7.08
CA GLU A 56 -8.54 -5.95 -6.40
C GLU A 56 -8.16 -7.32 -6.98
N LYS A 57 -7.96 -7.39 -8.31
CA LYS A 57 -7.54 -8.62 -9.00
C LYS A 57 -6.02 -8.87 -8.99
N HIS A 58 -5.23 -7.94 -8.45
CA HIS A 58 -3.79 -8.10 -8.36
C HIS A 58 -3.45 -8.93 -7.13
N LEU A 59 -2.67 -10.00 -7.25
CA LEU A 59 -2.26 -10.82 -6.10
C LEU A 59 -1.55 -9.99 -5.00
N THR A 60 -0.76 -9.01 -5.44
CA THR A 60 0.07 -8.17 -4.58
C THR A 60 -0.74 -7.00 -4.01
N PHE A 61 -1.38 -6.23 -4.88
CA PHE A 61 -2.09 -5.00 -4.50
C PHE A 61 -3.53 -5.25 -4.08
N GLY A 62 -4.11 -6.38 -4.45
CA GLY A 62 -5.46 -6.79 -4.10
C GLY A 62 -5.62 -6.98 -2.61
N GLN A 63 -4.63 -7.56 -1.92
CA GLN A 63 -4.62 -7.59 -0.46
C GLN A 63 -4.67 -6.18 0.15
N ILE A 64 -3.89 -5.24 -0.38
CA ILE A 64 -3.87 -3.85 0.10
C ILE A 64 -5.20 -3.14 -0.20
N ALA A 65 -5.72 -3.32 -1.41
CA ALA A 65 -6.96 -2.72 -1.88
C ALA A 65 -8.19 -3.28 -1.14
N GLU A 66 -8.19 -4.58 -0.86
CA GLU A 66 -9.22 -5.27 -0.09
C GLU A 66 -9.22 -4.77 1.34
N GLU A 67 -8.06 -4.67 2.00
CA GLU A 67 -7.96 -4.15 3.37
C GLU A 67 -8.33 -2.67 3.48
N ASP A 68 -7.96 -1.84 2.50
CA ASP A 68 -8.39 -0.44 2.43
C ASP A 68 -9.91 -0.32 2.23
N SER A 69 -10.46 -1.15 1.34
CA SER A 69 -11.91 -1.24 1.11
C SER A 69 -12.63 -1.69 2.38
N LEU A 70 -12.17 -2.76 3.03
CA LEU A 70 -12.75 -3.30 4.27
C LEU A 70 -12.74 -2.27 5.40
N SER A 71 -11.66 -1.50 5.54
CA SER A 71 -11.55 -0.48 6.59
C SER A 71 -12.53 0.68 6.42
N LYS A 72 -13.05 0.92 5.20
CA LYS A 72 -14.13 1.91 4.96
C LYS A 72 -15.51 1.39 5.36
N PHE A 73 -15.70 0.08 5.45
CA PHE A 73 -16.98 -0.55 5.79
C PHE A 73 -17.03 -1.11 7.22
N ALA A 74 -15.92 -1.09 7.95
CA ALA A 74 -15.90 -1.38 9.39
C ALA A 74 -16.50 -0.21 10.18
N TYR A 75 -17.83 -0.15 10.22
CA TYR A 75 -18.62 0.73 11.08
C TYR A 75 -19.29 -0.09 12.18
#